data_AF-A0A2T4X5S2-F1
#
_entry.id   AF-A0A2T4X5S2-F1
#
_cell.length_a   1.000
_cell.length_b   1.000
_cell.length_c   1.000
_cell.angle_alpha   90.00
_cell.angle_beta   90.00
_cell.angle_gamma   90.00
#
_symmetry.space_group_name_H-M   'P 1'
#
loop_
_entity.id
_entity.type
_entity.pdbx_description
1 polymer ?
#
loop_
_entity_poly.entity_id
_entity_poly.type
_entity_poly.pdbx_seq_one_letter_code
_entity_poly.pdbx_strand_id
1 'polypeptide(L)'
;MCLAIPGKIVSINDLVDPSLRTGRVAFGGIVKEVNLSMLPMVKKGDYVLVHVGVAISKVDEAEAQLTLQYLREMGELEDLGG
;
A
#
# COMPACT_ATOMS: atom_id res chain seq x y z
N MET A 1 -6.64 -8.76 -14.62
CA MET A 1 -6.71 -7.27 -14.62
C MET A 1 -6.36 -6.87 -13.20
N CYS A 2 -5.15 -6.36 -12.93
CA CYS A 2 -4.70 -6.11 -11.55
C CYS A 2 -5.14 -4.71 -11.11
N LEU A 3 -5.95 -4.60 -10.05
CA LEU A 3 -6.37 -3.34 -9.48
C LEU A 3 -5.30 -2.79 -8.52
N ALA A 4 -5.08 -1.48 -8.51
CA ALA A 4 -4.24 -0.85 -7.50
C ALA A 4 -5.03 -0.70 -6.19
N ILE A 5 -4.50 -1.19 -5.08
CA ILE A 5 -5.21 -1.19 -3.81
C ILE A 5 -4.51 -0.24 -2.84
N PRO A 6 -5.25 0.68 -2.18
CA PRO A 6 -4.67 1.56 -1.19
C PRO A 6 -4.36 0.79 0.10
N GLY A 7 -3.21 1.09 0.70
CA GLY A 7 -2.79 0.50 1.97
C GLY A 7 -2.00 1.48 2.82
N LYS A 8 -2.00 1.24 4.14
CA LYS A 8 -1.31 2.07 5.13
C LYS A 8 0.10 1.55 5.39
N ILE A 9 1.10 2.41 5.32
CA ILE A 9 2.48 2.02 5.67
C ILE A 9 2.56 1.83 7.19
N VAL A 10 2.84 0.61 7.64
CA VAL A 10 3.00 0.27 9.07
C VAL A 10 4.46 0.24 9.52
N SER A 11 5.39 0.00 8.59
CA SER A 11 6.83 0.08 8.83
C SER A 11 7.58 0.35 7.52
N ILE A 12 8.74 0.99 7.61
CA ILE A 12 9.65 1.21 6.48
C ILE A 12 11.00 0.61 6.85
N ASN A 13 11.60 -0.09 5.91
CA ASN A 13 12.98 -0.56 5.99
C ASN A 13 13.82 0.34 5.08
N ASP A 14 14.38 1.40 5.66
CA ASP A 14 15.29 2.28 4.94
C ASP A 14 16.66 1.59 4.83
N LEU A 15 16.93 1.03 3.66
CA LEU A 15 18.23 0.46 3.31
C LEU A 15 19.18 1.56 2.84
N VAL A 16 20.49 1.27 2.84
CA VAL A 16 21.54 2.22 2.42
C VAL A 16 21.35 2.69 0.97
N ASP A 17 20.73 1.87 0.12
CA ASP A 17 20.37 2.22 -1.25
C ASP A 17 18.88 2.62 -1.35
N PRO A 18 18.54 3.85 -1.80
CA PRO A 18 17.16 4.31 -1.96
C PRO A 18 16.34 3.50 -2.96
N SER A 19 16.99 2.84 -3.93
CA SER A 19 16.36 2.01 -4.95
C SER A 19 15.86 0.67 -4.40
N LEU A 20 16.33 0.29 -3.21
CA LEU A 20 15.93 -0.92 -2.49
C LEU A 20 14.99 -0.61 -1.31
N ARG A 21 14.42 0.59 -1.25
CA ARG A 21 13.53 0.99 -0.15
C ARG A 21 12.28 0.11 -0.15
N THR A 22 12.08 -0.65 0.92
CA THR A 22 10.89 -1.48 1.12
C THR A 22 10.14 -1.08 2.38
N GLY A 23 8.88 -1.48 2.48
CA GLY A 23 8.10 -1.28 3.68
C GLY A 23 6.98 -2.30 3.82
N ARG A 24 6.44 -2.39 5.03
CA ARG A 24 5.26 -3.19 5.32
C ARG A 24 4.03 -2.32 5.19
N VAL A 25 3.09 -2.75 4.37
CA VAL A 25 1.85 -2.03 4.07
C VAL A 25 0.65 -2.89 4.44
N ALA A 26 -0.30 -2.29 5.17
CA ALA A 26 -1.52 -2.93 5.62
C ALA A 26 -2.71 -2.61 4.69
N PHE A 27 -3.39 -3.65 4.22
CA PHE A 27 -4.55 -3.61 3.33
C PHE A 27 -5.71 -4.31 4.04
N GLY A 28 -6.58 -3.56 4.72
CA GLY A 28 -7.84 -4.07 5.28
C GLY A 28 -7.78 -5.29 6.22
N GLY A 29 -6.59 -5.66 6.72
CA GLY A 29 -6.39 -6.85 7.58
C GLY A 29 -5.14 -7.67 7.24
N ILE A 30 -4.62 -7.52 6.01
CA ILE A 30 -3.42 -8.22 5.54
C ILE A 30 -2.24 -7.25 5.51
N VAL A 31 -1.05 -7.72 5.87
CA VAL A 31 0.19 -6.94 5.77
C VAL A 31 1.12 -7.60 4.76
N LYS A 32 1.54 -6.86 3.72
CA LYS A 32 2.48 -7.33 2.70
C LYS A 32 3.72 -6.44 2.67
N GLU A 33 4.83 -6.99 2.19
CA GLU A 33 6.01 -6.21 1.85
C GLU A 33 5.81 -5.54 0.49
N VAL A 34 6.17 -4.26 0.40
CA VAL A 34 5.95 -3.42 -0.78
C VAL A 34 7.21 -2.63 -1.08
N ASN A 35 7.55 -2.52 -2.36
CA ASN A 35 8.61 -1.64 -2.83
C ASN A 35 8.15 -0.17 -2.75
N LEU A 36 8.90 0.65 -2.02
CA LEU A 36 8.65 2.07 -1.79
C LEU A 36 9.65 2.98 -2.51
N SER A 37 10.49 2.44 -3.38
CA SER A 37 11.58 3.16 -4.04
C SER A 37 11.09 4.32 -4.92
N MET A 38 9.88 4.21 -5.46
CA MET A 38 9.25 5.28 -6.27
C MET A 38 8.73 6.45 -5.42
N LEU A 39 8.59 6.25 -4.11
CA LEU A 39 8.01 7.21 -3.18
C LEU A 39 8.96 7.51 -2.01
N PRO A 40 10.13 8.13 -2.24
CA PRO A 40 11.15 8.32 -1.20
C PRO A 40 10.70 9.23 -0.04
N MET A 41 9.65 10.03 -0.23
CA MET A 41 9.14 10.95 0.79
C MET A 41 8.06 10.35 1.70
N VAL A 42 7.55 9.14 1.40
CA VAL A 42 6.51 8.54 2.25
C VAL A 42 7.10 8.07 3.56
N LYS A 43 6.28 8.15 4.60
CA LYS A 43 6.62 7.78 5.98
C LYS A 43 5.60 6.80 6.53
N LYS A 44 5.96 6.15 7.64
CA LYS A 44 5.01 5.35 8.42
C LYS A 44 3.75 6.17 8.71
N GLY A 45 2.59 5.57 8.48
CA GLY A 45 1.28 6.21 8.63
C GLY A 45 0.71 6.78 7.34
N ASP A 46 1.54 7.04 6.31
CA ASP A 46 1.03 7.45 5.00
C ASP A 46 0.27 6.31 4.32
N TYR A 47 -0.71 6.68 3.49
CA TYR A 47 -1.42 5.77 2.61
C TYR A 47 -0.84 5.83 1.21
N VAL A 48 -0.70 4.66 0.59
CA VAL A 48 -0.13 4.51 -0.75
C VAL A 48 -0.98 3.55 -1.58
N LEU A 49 -1.08 3.84 -2.88
CA LEU A 49 -1.64 2.93 -3.86
C LEU A 49 -0.56 1.94 -4.29
N VAL A 50 -0.88 0.65 -4.20
CA VAL A 50 0.04 -0.44 -4.52
C VAL A 50 -0.47 -1.24 -5.70
N HIS A 51 0.39 -1.43 -6.70
CA HIS A 51 0.11 -2.21 -7.89
C HIS A 51 1.24 -3.23 -8.09
N VAL A 52 0.90 -4.52 -8.08
CA VAL A 52 1.84 -5.63 -8.30
C VAL A 52 3.07 -5.55 -7.38
N GLY A 53 2.86 -5.20 -6.11
CA GLY A 53 3.93 -5.14 -5.10
C GLY A 53 4.75 -3.84 -5.06
N VAL A 54 4.41 -2.85 -5.88
CA VAL A 54 5.10 -1.54 -5.93
C VAL A 54 4.14 -0.43 -5.55
N ALA A 55 4.57 0.46 -4.65
CA ALA A 55 3.83 1.67 -4.33
C ALA A 55 4.05 2.72 -5.42
N ILE A 56 2.98 3.10 -6.10
CA ILE A 56 3.04 3.97 -7.29
C ILE A 56 2.63 5.41 -7.00
N SER A 57 1.84 5.64 -5.95
CA SER A 57 1.41 6.98 -5.55
C SER A 57 1.08 7.04 -4.06
N LYS A 58 1.27 8.22 -3.46
CA LYS A 58 0.70 8.55 -2.15
C LYS A 58 -0.75 8.99 -2.36
N VAL A 59 -1.62 8.57 -1.45
CA VAL A 59 -3.05 8.93 -1.46
C VAL A 59 -3.42 9.52 -0.10
N ASP A 60 -4.43 10.39 -0.08
CA ASP A 60 -4.98 10.92 1.15
C ASP A 60 -5.67 9.81 1.97
N GLU A 61 -5.65 9.94 3.30
CA GLU A 61 -6.27 8.95 4.17
C GLU A 61 -7.78 8.82 3.90
N ALA A 62 -8.50 9.92 3.67
CA ALA A 62 -9.94 9.89 3.43
C ALA A 62 -10.28 9.18 2.11
N GLU A 63 -9.54 9.48 1.03
CA GLU A 63 -9.70 8.80 -0.26
C GLU A 63 -9.36 7.32 -0.17
N ALA A 64 -8.30 6.98 0.56
CA ALA A 64 -7.91 5.60 0.79
C ALA A 64 -8.98 4.82 1.56
N GLN A 65 -9.55 5.41 2.61
CA GLN A 65 -10.64 4.79 3.38
C GLN A 65 -11.89 4.60 2.53
N LEU A 66 -12.28 5.61 1.75
CA LEU A 66 -13.44 5.53 0.87
C LEU A 66 -13.26 4.42 -0.19
N THR A 67 -12.07 4.36 -0.80
CA THR A 67 -11.75 3.30 -1.78
C THR A 67 -11.75 1.92 -1.12
N LEU A 68 -11.14 1.77 0.06
CA LEU A 68 -11.15 0.51 0.82
C LEU A 68 -12.57 0.08 1.20
N GLN A 69 -13.45 1.03 1.52
CA GLN A 69 -14.86 0.75 1.79
C GLN A 69 -15.54 0.17 0.56
N TYR A 70 -15.42 0.83 -0.60
CA TYR A 70 -16.02 0.32 -1.84
C TYR A 70 -15.46 -1.06 -2.23
N LEU A 71 -14.15 -1.27 -2.10
CA LEU A 71 -13.54 -2.57 -2.38
C LEU A 71 -14.05 -3.66 -1.43
N ARG A 72 -14.35 -3.32 -0.18
CA ARG A 72 -14.93 -4.25 0.80
C ARG A 72 -16.36 -4.62 0.42
N GLU A 73 -17.16 -3.65 0.01
CA GLU A 73 -18.55 -3.89 -0.43
C GLU A 73 -18.62 -4.78 -1.67
N MET A 74 -17.58 -4.75 -2.52
CA MET A 74 -17.46 -5.58 -3.72
C MET A 74 -16.85 -6.98 -3.44
N GLY A 75 -16.34 -7.25 -2.23
CA GLY A 75 -15.65 -8.52 -1.90
C GLY A 75 -14.21 -8.62 -2.40
N GLU A 76 -13.66 -7.56 -3.02
CA GLU A 76 -12.34 -7.58 -3.68
C GLU A 76 -11.17 -7.59 -2.69
N LEU A 77 -11.40 -7.25 -1.42
CA LEU A 77 -10.37 -7.26 -0.37
C LEU A 77 -10.05 -8.67 0.13
N GLU A 78 -10.96 -9.64 -0.04
CA GLU A 78 -10.80 -11.02 0.42
C GLU A 78 -9.81 -11.81 -0.47
N ASP A 79 -9.65 -11.40 -1.73
CA ASP A 79 -8.79 -12.04 -2.73
C ASP A 79 -7.28 -11.79 -2.49
N LEU A 80 -6.91 -10.75 -1.72
CA LEU A 80 -5.52 -10.45 -1.35
C LEU A 80 -4.85 -11.50 -0.44
N GLY A 81 -5.66 -12.37 0.16
CA GLY A 81 -5.25 -13.40 1.12
C GLY A 81 -5.01 -14.78 0.51
N GLY A 82 -5.26 -14.97 -0.79
CA GLY A 82 -5.10 -16.23 -1.51
C GLY A 82 -3.65 -16.62 -1.79
#